data_AF-A0A529M094-F1
#
_entry.id   AF-A0A529M094-F1
#
_cell.length_a   1.000
_cell.length_b   1.000
_cell.length_c   1.000
_cell.angle_alpha   90.00
_cell.angle_beta   90.00
_cell.angle_gamma   90.00
#
_symmetry.space_group_name_H-M   'P 1'
#
loop_
_entity.id
_entity.type
_entity.pdbx_description
1 polymer ?
#
loop_
_entity_poly.entity_id
_entity_poly.type
_entity_poly.pdbx_seq_one_letter_code
_entity_poly.pdbx_strand_id
1 'polypeptide(L)'
;TFHHTLAGETCLFCELTGLVHISSVNDPTFWIYPDRFLAGSDNGSQIQALLDGGYAGPFSFELIEEVHSLDDLAGALAASIDFIRRGLLSSK
;
A
#
# COMPACT_ATOMS: atom_id res chain seq x y z
N THR A 1 -3.54 -3.06 -0.88
CA THR A 1 -3.88 -1.71 -1.35
C THR A 1 -4.08 -1.69 -2.86
N PHE A 2 -3.11 -2.13 -3.68
CA PHE A 2 -3.22 -2.20 -5.16
C PHE A 2 -4.59 -2.66 -5.73
N HIS A 3 -5.03 -3.89 -5.42
CA HIS A 3 -6.29 -4.42 -5.96
C HIS A 3 -7.51 -3.63 -5.50
N HIS A 4 -7.49 -3.10 -4.29
CA HIS A 4 -8.57 -2.29 -3.75
C HIS A 4 -8.69 -0.97 -4.52
N THR A 5 -7.55 -0.32 -4.79
CA THR A 5 -7.49 0.88 -5.64
C THR A 5 -8.02 0.61 -7.06
N LEU A 6 -7.57 -0.47 -7.71
CA LEU A 6 -8.01 -0.78 -9.08
C LEU A 6 -9.49 -1.17 -9.19
N ALA A 7 -10.04 -1.79 -8.15
CA ALA A 7 -11.46 -2.12 -8.10
C ALA A 7 -12.34 -0.88 -7.89
N GLY A 8 -11.76 0.26 -7.50
CA GLY A 8 -12.53 1.41 -7.03
C GLY A 8 -13.39 1.07 -5.81
N GLU A 9 -13.00 0.05 -5.05
CA GLU A 9 -13.75 -0.42 -3.89
C GLU A 9 -13.67 0.62 -2.77
N THR A 10 -14.76 0.78 -2.04
CA THR A 10 -14.88 1.74 -0.93
C THR A 10 -15.21 1.05 0.39
N CYS A 11 -15.68 -0.20 0.34
CA CYS A 11 -15.98 -1.01 1.52
C CYS A 11 -14.72 -1.72 2.03
N LEU A 12 -14.40 -1.54 3.32
CA LEU A 12 -13.35 -2.29 4.01
C LEU A 12 -13.98 -3.22 5.05
N PHE A 13 -13.57 -4.49 5.05
CA PHE A 13 -13.99 -5.50 6.01
C PHE A 13 -12.89 -5.74 7.04
N CYS A 14 -12.57 -4.73 7.83
CA CYS A 14 -11.38 -4.67 8.66
C CYS A 14 -11.27 -5.83 9.66
N GLU A 15 -12.35 -6.18 10.37
CA GLU A 15 -12.35 -7.27 11.37
C GLU A 15 -12.20 -8.67 10.74
N LEU A 16 -12.53 -8.81 9.45
CA LEU A 16 -12.40 -10.06 8.69
C LEU A 16 -11.09 -10.12 7.89
N THR A 17 -10.28 -9.06 7.93
CA THR A 17 -9.03 -8.98 7.21
C THR A 17 -7.92 -9.62 8.05
N GLY A 18 -7.22 -10.60 7.48
CA GLY A 18 -6.11 -11.29 8.17
C GLY A 18 -4.72 -10.76 7.83
N LEU A 19 -4.54 -10.15 6.66
CA LEU A 19 -3.26 -9.61 6.18
C LEU A 19 -3.52 -8.53 5.13
N VAL A 20 -2.75 -7.44 5.18
CA VAL A 20 -2.79 -6.38 4.17
C VAL A 20 -1.48 -6.38 3.38
N HIS A 21 -1.60 -6.56 2.07
CA HIS A 21 -0.49 -6.39 1.14
C HIS A 21 -0.39 -4.92 0.69
N ILE A 22 0.76 -4.31 0.95
CA ILE A 22 1.13 -2.96 0.50
C ILE A 22 1.80 -3.11 -0.87
N SER A 23 1.18 -2.54 -1.89
CA SER A 23 1.70 -2.44 -3.26
C SER A 23 1.10 -1.20 -3.89
N SER A 24 1.90 -0.44 -4.63
CA SER A 24 1.44 0.80 -5.25
C SER A 24 1.04 0.60 -6.71
N VAL A 25 0.15 1.45 -7.21
CA VAL A 25 -0.16 1.62 -8.65
C VAL A 25 0.25 3.03 -9.08
N ASN A 26 0.86 3.19 -10.25
CA ASN A 26 1.30 4.50 -10.75
C ASN A 26 0.14 5.33 -11.33
N ASP A 27 -0.74 4.68 -12.09
CA ASP A 27 -1.94 5.27 -12.66
C ASP A 27 -3.16 4.37 -12.41
N PRO A 28 -4.05 4.71 -11.46
CA PRO A 28 -5.23 3.92 -11.17
C PRO A 28 -6.29 3.96 -12.28
N THR A 29 -6.15 4.83 -13.29
CA THR A 29 -7.06 4.91 -14.44
C THR A 29 -6.74 3.86 -15.52
N PHE A 30 -5.55 3.25 -15.47
CA PHE A 30 -5.11 2.23 -16.41
C PHE A 30 -5.25 0.81 -15.81
N TRP A 31 -6.44 0.23 -15.92
CA TRP A 31 -6.82 -1.00 -15.22
C TRP A 31 -6.62 -2.31 -16.00
N ILE A 32 -6.36 -2.24 -17.31
CA ILE A 32 -6.29 -3.43 -18.18
C ILE A 32 -4.90 -4.11 -18.06
N TYR A 33 -3.84 -3.35 -17.79
CA TYR A 33 -2.50 -3.86 -17.45
C TYR A 33 -1.80 -2.92 -16.46
N PRO A 34 -2.23 -2.91 -15.19
CA PRO A 34 -1.68 -1.97 -14.22
C PRO A 34 -0.30 -2.42 -13.75
N ASP A 35 0.68 -1.54 -13.89
CA ASP A 35 2.01 -1.75 -13.34
C ASP A 35 1.99 -1.58 -11.83
N ARG A 36 2.64 -2.51 -11.13
CA ARG A 36 2.89 -2.41 -9.70
C ARG A 36 4.19 -1.67 -9.47
N PHE A 37 4.21 -0.82 -8.45
CA PHE A 37 5.41 -0.08 -8.05
C PHE A 37 5.61 -0.11 -6.54
N LEU A 38 6.84 0.12 -6.10
CA LEU A 38 7.17 0.25 -4.67
C LEU A 38 6.53 1.50 -4.05
N ALA A 39 6.29 2.55 -4.86
CA ALA A 39 5.66 3.81 -4.49
C ALA A 39 4.81 4.33 -5.65
N GLY A 40 3.74 5.09 -5.39
CA GLY A 40 2.93 5.72 -6.46
C GLY A 40 1.44 5.93 -6.14
N SER A 41 0.87 5.16 -5.23
CA SER A 41 -0.55 5.27 -4.85
C SER A 41 -0.72 5.73 -3.39
N ASP A 42 -1.93 6.21 -3.06
CA ASP A 42 -2.29 6.57 -1.69
C ASP A 42 -2.44 5.32 -0.81
N ASN A 43 -1.32 4.84 -0.28
CA ASN A 43 -1.30 3.81 0.76
C ASN A 43 -1.61 4.38 2.14
N GLY A 44 -1.32 5.66 2.38
CA GLY A 44 -1.49 6.30 3.69
C GLY A 44 -2.95 6.33 4.13
N SER A 45 -3.84 6.88 3.30
CA SER A 45 -5.27 6.99 3.63
C SER A 45 -5.95 5.62 3.71
N GLN A 46 -5.55 4.66 2.85
CA GLN A 46 -6.07 3.29 2.92
C GLN A 46 -5.67 2.58 4.22
N ILE A 47 -4.41 2.72 4.62
CA ILE A 47 -3.92 2.16 5.88
C ILE A 47 -4.62 2.84 7.07
N GLN A 48 -4.81 4.17 7.03
CA GLN A 48 -5.54 4.88 8.08
C GLN A 48 -6.99 4.39 8.18
N ALA A 49 -7.70 4.25 7.06
CA ALA A 49 -9.08 3.75 7.05
C ALA A 49 -9.20 2.32 7.59
N LEU A 50 -8.23 1.44 7.29
CA LEU A 50 -8.15 0.09 7.85
C LEU A 50 -7.99 0.14 9.39
N LEU A 51 -7.05 0.95 9.88
CA LEU A 51 -6.78 1.11 11.30
C LEU A 51 -7.98 1.70 12.05
N ASP A 52 -8.61 2.75 11.50
CA ASP A 52 -9.81 3.38 12.06
C ASP A 52 -11.00 2.42 12.08
N GLY A 53 -11.08 1.52 11.09
CA GLY A 53 -12.06 0.43 11.03
C GLY A 53 -11.74 -0.76 11.95
N GLY A 54 -10.69 -0.70 12.76
CA GLY A 54 -10.35 -1.71 13.76
C GLY A 54 -9.43 -2.84 13.26
N TYR A 55 -8.83 -2.71 12.08
CA TYR A 55 -7.82 -3.68 11.63
C TYR A 55 -6.58 -3.62 12.52
N ALA A 56 -6.21 -4.76 13.11
CA ALA A 56 -5.04 -4.89 13.97
C ALA A 56 -4.03 -5.94 13.45
N GLY A 57 -4.22 -6.41 12.21
CA GLY A 57 -3.37 -7.43 11.60
C GLY A 57 -2.08 -6.88 10.99
N PRO A 58 -1.22 -7.76 10.46
CA PRO A 58 0.06 -7.39 9.86
C PRO A 58 -0.09 -6.64 8.53
N PHE A 59 0.92 -5.81 8.23
CA PHE A 59 1.11 -5.25 6.89
C PHE A 59 2.36 -5.87 6.27
N SER A 60 2.27 -6.35 5.04
CA SER A 60 3.39 -6.92 4.28
C SER A 60 3.56 -6.18 2.97
N PHE A 61 4.79 -5.93 2.55
CA PHE A 61 5.04 -5.45 1.19
C PHE A 61 4.89 -6.60 0.20
N GLU A 62 4.15 -6.37 -0.88
CA GLU A 62 4.12 -7.25 -2.04
C GLU A 62 5.10 -6.68 -3.07
N LEU A 63 6.29 -7.30 -3.14
CA LEU A 63 7.38 -6.84 -3.97
C LEU A 63 7.22 -7.31 -5.43
N ILE A 64 7.81 -6.55 -6.33
CA ILE A 64 7.81 -6.77 -7.78
C ILE A 64 9.21 -7.14 -8.26
N GLU A 65 9.34 -7.70 -9.47
CA GLU A 65 10.62 -8.17 -9.99
C GLU A 65 11.69 -7.06 -10.05
N GLU A 66 11.28 -5.83 -10.35
CA GLU A 66 12.13 -4.66 -10.46
C GLU A 66 12.93 -4.38 -9.18
N VAL A 67 12.44 -4.80 -8.00
CA VAL A 67 13.18 -4.61 -6.74
C VAL A 67 14.48 -5.41 -6.72
N HIS A 68 14.59 -6.48 -7.50
CA HIS A 68 15.82 -7.29 -7.61
C HIS A 68 16.97 -6.50 -8.24
N SER A 69 16.66 -5.42 -8.97
CA SER A 69 17.66 -4.54 -9.59
C SER A 69 18.14 -3.42 -8.67
N LEU A 70 17.56 -3.28 -7.47
CA LEU A 70 17.94 -2.23 -6.52
C LEU A 70 19.24 -2.60 -5.80
N ASP A 71 20.22 -1.69 -5.88
CA ASP A 71 21.47 -1.80 -5.14
C ASP A 71 21.28 -1.77 -3.61
N ASP A 72 20.25 -1.05 -3.12
CA ASP A 72 19.89 -0.95 -1.71
C ASP A 72 18.38 -1.13 -1.48
N LEU A 73 17.94 -2.39 -1.49
CA LEU A 73 16.56 -2.75 -1.20
C LEU A 73 16.12 -2.34 0.22
N ALA A 74 17.01 -2.47 1.20
CA ALA A 74 16.69 -2.17 2.59
C ALA A 74 16.41 -0.67 2.79
N GLY A 75 17.25 0.20 2.20
CA GLY A 75 17.03 1.64 2.18
C GLY A 75 15.75 2.04 1.46
N ALA A 76 15.45 1.41 0.32
CA ALA A 76 14.20 1.66 -0.41
C ALA A 76 12.95 1.29 0.41
N LEU A 77 12.98 0.14 1.10
CA LEU A 77 11.89 -0.27 1.99
C LEU A 77 11.75 0.65 3.20
N ALA A 78 12.86 1.04 3.83
CA ALA A 78 12.86 1.97 4.95
C ALA A 78 12.25 3.33 4.55
N ALA A 79 12.64 3.86 3.38
CA ALA A 79 12.08 5.09 2.84
C ALA A 79 10.56 5.00 2.58
N SER A 80 10.08 3.86 2.06
CA SER A 80 8.65 3.61 1.83
C SER A 80 7.87 3.53 3.15
N ILE A 81 8.39 2.83 4.15
CA ILE A 81 7.80 2.76 5.50
C ILE A 81 7.71 4.16 6.13
N ASP A 82 8.78 4.95 6.05
CA ASP A 82 8.79 6.31 6.60
C ASP A 82 7.83 7.24 5.86
N PHE A 83 7.70 7.10 4.54
CA PHE A 83 6.70 7.83 3.77
C PHE A 83 5.27 7.51 4.23
N ILE A 84 4.95 6.22 4.40
CA ILE A 84 3.64 5.78 4.91
C ILE A 84 3.39 6.35 6.32
N ARG A 85 4.37 6.22 7.23
CA ARG A 85 4.25 6.74 8.60
C ARG A 85 3.99 8.25 8.65
N ARG A 86 4.67 9.03 7.80
CA ARG A 86 4.41 10.48 7.70
C ARG A 86 2.99 10.77 7.24
N GLY A 87 2.49 10.02 6.26
CA GLY A 87 1.10 10.13 5.81
C GLY A 87 0.09 9.91 6.93
N LEU A 88 0.31 8.91 7.78
CA LEU A 88 -0.55 8.63 8.94
C LEU A 88 -0.51 9.73 10.01
N LEU A 89 0.63 10.37 10.20
CA LEU A 89 0.79 11.46 11.19
C LEU A 89 0.16 12.78 10.73
N SER A 90 0.05 13.02 9.42
CA SER A 90 -0.55 14.24 8.85
C SER A 90 -2.07 14.20 8.76
N SER A 91 -2.70 13.04 8.97
CA SER A 91 -4.17 12.88 8.98
C SER A 91 -4.82 13.14 10.35
N LYS A 92 -4.10 13.75 11.30
CA LYS A 92 -4.56 14.04 12.66
C LYS A 92 -4.91 15.49 12.88
#